data_AF-A0A9X4KX64-F1
#
_entry.id   AF-A0A9X4KX64-F1
#
_cell.length_a   1.000
_cell.length_b   1.000
_cell.length_c   1.000
_cell.angle_alpha   90.00
_cell.angle_beta   90.00
_cell.angle_gamma   90.00
#
_symmetry.space_group_name_H-M   'P 1'
#
loop_
_entity.id
_entity.type
_entity.pdbx_description
1 polymer ?
#
loop_
_entity_poly.entity_id
_entity_poly.type
_entity_poly.pdbx_seq_one_letter_code
_entity_poly.pdbx_strand_id
1 'polypeptide(L)'
;MQTSQAETPSPADKKSKAKRPIIDCDIHQISGLEEIKPYLPRHYRELVEAYGPAYPGGMHFNGGVGGRMADAYPEEGGRAGSDLALMQRQHLDRYNVAYGILTGEGYGMQATINYDYAAATCSAINDYTIEHWLSRDSRLRGSVMIPKQEPRLAAKEIDRVGGRADMVQVIVCNGATLPYGNRYYDPIYEACVRHNLPFTIHVGLEGEGINSPPTGAGYVTNYIETRCARPSTMAAHLASFIFEGTFERFPTLRVVLQEAGVLWLAPLLWKMDQEWKGLRVQTPWVRKRPSEYFREHVRVTTQADRRDAEPRLVRRPAGQHSRRRNADVLQRLSALGLRFAQAGAAPACRRPGGPGLLRQRSRTVRSADAREGGGRMSATEQEQQRPDPRAASPDPRRPASSSGKRFRAARVAEIPPGARKIVEVEGRSIGVYNIQGAYHALRNVCPHQGAELCKGLVTAAVVSSGPGDFRFEREGEIVRCPWHQWEFDIKTGCMVVDGKVRTKSYEVTVEKFGVSVEEDYVMIHL
;
A
#
# COMPACT_ATOMS: atom_id res chain seq x y z
N MET A 1 22.78 67.83 6.94
CA MET A 1 22.09 66.90 6.03
C MET A 1 22.76 65.54 6.16
N GLN A 2 22.03 64.49 6.52
CA GLN A 2 22.55 63.13 6.63
C GLN A 2 22.45 62.44 5.26
N THR A 3 23.54 61.81 4.82
CA THR A 3 23.55 60.94 3.64
C THR A 3 23.12 59.53 4.04
N SER A 4 21.93 59.09 3.60
CA SER A 4 21.45 57.73 3.84
C SER A 4 22.25 56.71 3.01
N GLN A 5 22.82 55.71 3.68
CA GLN A 5 23.38 54.55 2.99
C GLN A 5 22.23 53.66 2.49
N ALA A 6 22.33 53.18 1.26
CA ALA A 6 21.39 52.22 0.70
C ALA A 6 21.79 50.80 1.15
N GLU A 7 20.91 50.12 1.88
CA GLU A 7 21.12 48.73 2.28
C GLU A 7 20.98 47.79 1.07
N THR A 8 21.99 46.95 0.83
CA THR A 8 21.89 45.85 -0.14
C THR A 8 21.07 44.68 0.44
N PRO A 9 20.07 44.14 -0.28
CA PRO A 9 19.21 43.08 0.23
C PRO A 9 19.94 41.74 0.39
N SER A 10 19.63 41.05 1.50
CA SER A 10 20.23 39.75 1.87
C SER A 10 19.83 38.59 0.93
N PRO A 11 20.75 37.67 0.58
CA PRO A 11 20.48 36.55 -0.33
C PRO A 11 19.76 35.38 0.36
N ALA A 12 18.55 35.61 0.88
CA ALA A 12 17.81 34.64 1.71
C ALA A 12 16.44 34.16 1.15
N ASP A 13 16.02 34.57 -0.06
CA ASP A 13 14.76 34.11 -0.67
C ASP A 13 14.96 33.05 -1.77
N LYS A 14 15.29 31.83 -1.36
CA LYS A 14 15.14 30.65 -2.23
C LYS A 14 13.66 30.34 -2.39
N LYS A 15 13.02 30.98 -3.38
CA LYS A 15 11.62 30.73 -3.78
C LYS A 15 11.29 29.24 -3.76
N SER A 16 10.53 28.82 -2.75
CA SER A 16 9.93 27.50 -2.70
C SER A 16 9.11 27.30 -3.97
N LYS A 17 9.48 26.31 -4.79
CA LYS A 17 8.67 25.98 -5.97
C LYS A 17 7.37 25.37 -5.47
N ALA A 18 6.28 26.13 -5.58
CA ALA A 18 4.94 25.65 -5.27
C ALA A 18 4.71 24.28 -5.93
N LYS A 19 4.29 23.29 -5.14
CA LYS A 19 3.96 21.96 -5.65
C LYS A 19 2.83 22.10 -6.65
N ARG A 20 2.90 21.42 -7.80
CA ARG A 20 1.78 21.40 -8.74
C ARG A 20 0.56 20.77 -8.06
N PRO A 21 -0.66 21.30 -8.25
CA PRO A 21 -1.86 20.66 -7.74
C PRO A 21 -2.02 19.27 -8.36
N ILE A 22 -2.49 18.32 -7.56
CA ILE A 22 -2.82 16.95 -7.99
C ILE A 22 -4.29 16.63 -7.80
N ILE A 23 -4.80 15.66 -8.55
CA ILE A 23 -6.06 14.97 -8.25
C ILE A 23 -5.66 13.63 -7.65
N ASP A 24 -6.14 13.34 -6.45
CA ASP A 24 -6.08 11.99 -5.89
C ASP A 24 -7.41 11.28 -6.16
N CYS A 25 -7.33 10.06 -6.68
CA CYS A 25 -8.50 9.27 -7.07
C CYS A 25 -8.86 8.21 -6.02
N ASP A 26 -8.09 8.10 -4.94
CA ASP A 26 -8.18 6.97 -4.02
C ASP A 26 -7.91 7.38 -2.57
N ILE A 27 -8.89 8.05 -1.93
CA ILE A 27 -8.83 8.45 -0.52
C ILE A 27 -9.93 7.71 0.26
N HIS A 28 -9.53 6.95 1.26
CA HIS A 28 -10.45 6.34 2.21
C HIS A 28 -10.81 7.30 3.34
N GLN A 29 -12.08 7.69 3.40
CA GLN A 29 -12.73 8.12 4.64
C GLN A 29 -13.44 6.91 5.28
N ILE A 30 -13.31 6.74 6.59
CA ILE A 30 -14.06 5.74 7.34
C ILE A 30 -15.29 6.40 7.96
N SER A 31 -16.46 5.80 7.74
CA SER A 31 -17.63 5.99 8.58
C SER A 31 -17.81 4.77 9.48
N GLY A 32 -17.83 4.98 10.79
CA GLY A 32 -18.22 3.99 11.78
C GLY A 32 -19.71 3.64 11.69
N LEU A 33 -20.08 2.45 12.16
CA LEU A 33 -21.48 2.02 12.20
C LEU A 33 -22.34 2.99 13.02
N GLU A 34 -21.86 3.39 14.20
CA GLU A 34 -22.55 4.37 15.06
C GLU A 34 -22.70 5.75 14.41
N GLU A 35 -21.84 6.11 13.45
CA GLU A 35 -21.87 7.40 12.76
C GLU A 35 -22.90 7.44 11.63
N ILE A 36 -23.07 6.33 10.90
CA ILE A 36 -24.10 6.19 9.85
C ILE A 36 -25.46 5.78 10.42
N LYS A 37 -25.48 5.21 11.63
CA LYS A 37 -26.69 4.70 12.29
C LYS A 37 -27.80 5.74 12.42
N PRO A 38 -27.60 7.04 12.73
CA PRO A 38 -28.66 8.04 12.72
C PRO A 38 -29.44 8.12 11.38
N TYR A 39 -28.73 7.92 10.26
CA TYR A 39 -29.25 7.97 8.89
C TYR A 39 -29.97 6.68 8.46
N LEU A 40 -29.81 5.57 9.18
CA LEU A 40 -30.53 4.33 8.89
C LEU A 40 -32.02 4.45 9.25
N PRO A 41 -32.93 3.83 8.48
CA PRO A 41 -34.32 3.62 8.88
C PRO A 41 -34.43 2.96 10.25
N ARG A 42 -35.41 3.39 11.06
CA ARG A 42 -35.59 2.95 12.46
C ARG A 42 -35.46 1.44 12.65
N HIS A 43 -36.11 0.64 11.80
CA HIS A 43 -36.06 -0.82 11.83
C HIS A 43 -34.62 -1.37 11.78
N TYR A 44 -33.77 -0.85 10.88
CA TYR A 44 -32.39 -1.30 10.77
C TYR A 44 -31.50 -0.79 11.92
N ARG A 45 -31.81 0.38 12.51
CA ARG A 45 -31.12 0.85 13.73
C ARG A 45 -31.34 -0.10 14.90
N GLU A 46 -32.60 -0.47 15.14
CA GLU A 46 -32.99 -1.38 16.22
C GLU A 46 -32.37 -2.79 16.02
N LEU A 47 -32.32 -3.29 14.77
CA LEU A 47 -31.62 -4.54 14.46
C LEU A 47 -30.10 -4.46 14.68
N VAL A 48 -29.47 -3.36 14.28
CA VAL A 48 -28.03 -3.12 14.49
C VAL A 48 -27.69 -3.02 15.97
N GLU A 49 -28.56 -2.40 16.78
CA GLU A 49 -28.41 -2.32 18.24
C GLU A 49 -28.52 -3.70 18.91
N ALA A 50 -29.46 -4.53 18.47
CA ALA A 50 -29.69 -5.84 19.05
C ALA A 50 -28.68 -6.92 18.62
N TYR A 51 -28.18 -6.86 17.38
CA TYR A 51 -27.43 -7.97 16.76
C TYR A 51 -26.11 -7.55 16.09
N GLY A 52 -25.77 -6.26 16.09
CA GLY A 52 -24.59 -5.73 15.39
C GLY A 52 -24.80 -5.57 13.87
N PRO A 53 -23.74 -5.20 13.12
CA PRO A 53 -23.86 -4.76 11.72
C PRO A 53 -24.31 -5.84 10.72
N ALA A 54 -24.10 -7.13 11.02
CA ALA A 54 -24.34 -8.24 10.09
C ALA A 54 -23.70 -8.08 8.68
N TYR A 55 -22.57 -7.37 8.57
CA TYR A 55 -21.80 -7.26 7.33
C TYR A 55 -20.75 -8.39 7.27
N PRO A 56 -20.59 -9.06 6.11
CA PRO A 56 -19.40 -9.86 5.81
C PRO A 56 -18.12 -9.03 5.95
N GLY A 57 -17.06 -9.65 6.47
CA GLY A 57 -15.79 -8.98 6.80
C GLY A 57 -14.60 -9.92 6.63
N GLY A 58 -13.42 -9.33 6.44
CA GLY A 58 -12.24 -10.00 5.88
C GLY A 58 -11.83 -11.33 6.53
N MET A 59 -11.79 -12.39 5.72
CA MET A 59 -11.24 -13.72 6.04
C MET A 59 -9.73 -13.72 6.38
N HIS A 60 -9.01 -12.66 6.04
CA HIS A 60 -7.55 -12.60 6.12
C HIS A 60 -7.05 -11.36 6.84
N PHE A 61 -5.99 -11.51 7.64
CA PHE A 61 -5.34 -10.40 8.35
C PHE A 61 -4.64 -9.44 7.38
N ASN A 62 -5.24 -8.28 7.15
CA ASN A 62 -4.62 -7.23 6.36
C ASN A 62 -3.37 -6.67 7.06
N GLY A 63 -2.31 -6.42 6.30
CA GLY A 63 -1.07 -5.84 6.81
C GLY A 63 -1.20 -4.35 7.17
N GLY A 64 -0.42 -3.90 8.14
CA GLY A 64 -0.55 -2.59 8.76
C GLY A 64 -0.83 -2.72 10.25
N VAL A 65 -0.91 -1.59 10.97
CA VAL A 65 -1.52 -1.57 12.30
C VAL A 65 -3.02 -1.57 12.09
N GLY A 66 -3.75 -2.58 12.60
CA GLY A 66 -5.18 -2.75 12.33
C GLY A 66 -5.54 -2.86 10.84
N GLY A 67 -4.58 -3.30 10.00
CA GLY A 67 -4.72 -3.32 8.54
C GLY A 67 -4.57 -1.96 7.84
N ARG A 68 -4.05 -0.93 8.52
CA ARG A 68 -3.87 0.44 8.02
C ARG A 68 -2.46 0.97 8.28
N MET A 69 -2.12 2.11 7.67
CA MET A 69 -0.87 2.81 7.98
C MET A 69 -0.97 3.44 9.38
N ALA A 70 0.06 3.28 10.21
CA ALA A 70 0.00 3.68 11.62
C ALA A 70 -0.18 5.19 11.86
N ASP A 71 0.25 6.04 10.91
CA ASP A 71 0.10 7.49 10.93
C ASP A 71 -1.27 7.98 10.44
N ALA A 72 -2.12 7.10 9.89
CA ALA A 72 -3.50 7.43 9.51
C ALA A 72 -4.48 7.47 10.71
N TYR A 73 -4.03 7.04 11.90
CA TYR A 73 -4.80 7.08 13.15
C TYR A 73 -4.69 8.46 13.81
N PRO A 74 -5.80 9.06 14.28
CA PRO A 74 -5.75 10.32 15.03
C PRO A 74 -5.03 10.17 16.38
N GLU A 75 -4.27 11.19 16.77
CA GLU A 75 -3.51 11.21 18.03
C GLU A 75 -4.44 11.22 19.27
N GLU A 76 -5.62 11.83 19.13
CA GLU A 76 -6.67 11.86 20.16
C GLU A 76 -7.50 10.56 20.24
N GLY A 77 -7.18 9.57 19.40
CA GLY A 77 -7.92 8.32 19.25
C GLY A 77 -9.00 8.37 18.18
N GLY A 78 -9.53 7.20 17.82
CA GLY A 78 -10.48 7.03 16.72
C GLY A 78 -10.04 5.99 15.69
N ARG A 79 -10.76 5.90 14.57
CA ARG A 79 -10.41 4.99 13.47
C ARG A 79 -9.50 5.71 12.48
N ALA A 80 -8.65 4.96 11.77
CA ALA A 80 -7.84 5.55 10.72
C ALA A 80 -8.73 6.21 9.66
N GLY A 81 -8.44 7.45 9.25
CA GLY A 81 -9.26 8.14 8.24
C GLY A 81 -10.69 8.51 8.66
N SER A 82 -11.02 8.55 9.96
CA SER A 82 -12.28 9.16 10.47
C SER A 82 -12.13 10.65 10.83
N ASP A 83 -10.93 11.23 10.76
CA ASP A 83 -10.65 12.64 11.09
C ASP A 83 -10.34 13.44 9.81
N LEU A 84 -11.24 14.36 9.46
CA LEU A 84 -11.09 15.28 8.33
C LEU A 84 -9.92 16.26 8.52
N ALA A 85 -9.72 16.79 9.73
CA ALA A 85 -8.67 17.75 10.01
C ALA A 85 -7.28 17.10 9.93
N LEU A 86 -7.17 15.83 10.35
CA LEU A 86 -5.97 15.02 10.12
C LEU A 86 -5.72 14.80 8.62
N MET A 87 -6.74 14.40 7.86
CA MET A 87 -6.65 14.20 6.41
C MET A 87 -6.22 15.48 5.67
N GLN A 88 -6.78 16.64 6.05
CA GLN A 88 -6.39 17.95 5.54
C GLN A 88 -4.89 18.21 5.74
N ARG A 89 -4.41 18.15 7.00
CA ARG A 89 -3.02 18.45 7.36
C ARG A 89 -2.03 17.44 6.76
N GLN A 90 -2.30 16.14 6.87
CA GLN A 90 -1.37 15.09 6.48
C GLN A 90 -1.35 14.84 4.97
N HIS A 91 -2.48 15.01 4.28
CA HIS A 91 -2.61 14.65 2.87
C HIS A 91 -2.92 15.85 1.98
N LEU A 92 -4.09 16.48 2.16
CA LEU A 92 -4.58 17.47 1.18
C LEU A 92 -3.65 18.68 1.07
N ASP A 93 -3.28 19.28 2.21
CA ASP A 93 -2.39 20.44 2.28
C ASP A 93 -0.95 20.03 1.94
N ARG A 94 -0.48 18.92 2.53
CA ARG A 94 0.90 18.43 2.38
C ARG A 94 1.27 18.15 0.93
N TYR A 95 0.38 17.57 0.13
CA TYR A 95 0.64 17.21 -1.26
C TYR A 95 0.06 18.19 -2.28
N ASN A 96 -0.63 19.25 -1.84
CA ASN A 96 -1.38 20.18 -2.69
C ASN A 96 -2.43 19.43 -3.54
N VAL A 97 -3.30 18.67 -2.88
CA VAL A 97 -4.43 18.00 -3.51
C VAL A 97 -5.48 19.06 -3.85
N ALA A 98 -5.73 19.25 -5.15
CA ALA A 98 -6.81 20.14 -5.61
C ALA A 98 -8.16 19.44 -5.57
N TYR A 99 -8.21 18.15 -5.94
CA TYR A 99 -9.39 17.30 -5.76
C TYR A 99 -9.02 15.95 -5.19
N GLY A 100 -9.69 15.54 -4.12
CA GLY A 100 -9.53 14.23 -3.49
C GLY A 100 -10.80 13.42 -3.58
N ILE A 101 -10.77 12.28 -4.27
CA ILE A 101 -11.95 11.41 -4.43
C ILE A 101 -12.03 10.44 -3.25
N LEU A 102 -13.07 10.63 -2.45
CA LEU A 102 -13.48 9.81 -1.32
C LEU A 102 -14.16 8.53 -1.80
N THR A 103 -13.62 7.38 -1.38
CA THR A 103 -14.03 6.05 -1.85
C THR A 103 -14.86 5.28 -0.83
N GLY A 104 -14.89 5.75 0.42
CA GLY A 104 -15.42 5.01 1.55
C GLY A 104 -14.50 3.87 1.97
N GLU A 105 -14.99 3.02 2.86
CA GLU A 105 -14.25 1.85 3.32
C GLU A 105 -15.18 0.72 3.76
N GLY A 106 -14.67 -0.51 3.80
CA GLY A 106 -15.34 -1.63 4.45
C GLY A 106 -16.62 -2.07 3.73
N TYR A 107 -16.54 -2.25 2.41
CA TYR A 107 -17.63 -2.57 1.45
C TYR A 107 -18.51 -3.82 1.75
N GLY A 108 -18.57 -4.34 2.98
CA GLY A 108 -19.37 -5.51 3.36
C GLY A 108 -20.88 -5.35 3.16
N MET A 109 -21.40 -4.13 3.13
CA MET A 109 -22.79 -3.86 2.73
C MET A 109 -23.05 -4.19 1.24
N GLN A 110 -22.02 -4.25 0.40
CA GLN A 110 -22.10 -4.72 -0.98
C GLN A 110 -21.92 -6.24 -1.11
N ALA A 111 -21.73 -6.95 0.01
CA ALA A 111 -21.54 -8.40 0.08
C ALA A 111 -22.63 -9.12 0.90
N THR A 112 -23.53 -8.38 1.58
CA THR A 112 -24.59 -8.99 2.40
C THR A 112 -25.73 -9.58 1.56
N ILE A 113 -26.39 -10.60 2.11
CA ILE A 113 -27.55 -11.28 1.53
C ILE A 113 -28.86 -10.49 1.66
N ASN A 114 -28.93 -9.48 2.54
CA ASN A 114 -30.13 -8.67 2.72
C ASN A 114 -30.04 -7.40 1.85
N TYR A 115 -30.72 -7.41 0.71
CA TYR A 115 -30.57 -6.38 -0.32
C TYR A 115 -31.18 -5.03 0.08
N ASP A 116 -32.30 -5.03 0.81
CA ASP A 116 -32.95 -3.81 1.31
C ASP A 116 -32.12 -3.16 2.42
N TYR A 117 -31.54 -3.96 3.32
CA TYR A 117 -30.62 -3.47 4.34
C TYR A 117 -29.35 -2.88 3.72
N ALA A 118 -28.79 -3.57 2.72
CA ALA A 118 -27.66 -3.03 1.97
C ALA A 118 -27.96 -1.70 1.29
N ALA A 119 -29.15 -1.55 0.69
CA ALA A 119 -29.58 -0.30 0.07
C ALA A 119 -29.67 0.82 1.11
N ALA A 120 -30.33 0.56 2.25
CA ALA A 120 -30.43 1.51 3.36
C ALA A 120 -29.06 1.94 3.90
N THR A 121 -28.13 1.00 4.07
CA THR A 121 -26.74 1.29 4.48
C THR A 121 -25.98 2.11 3.44
N CYS A 122 -26.15 1.83 2.14
CA CYS A 122 -25.51 2.61 1.09
C CYS A 122 -26.00 4.06 1.08
N SER A 123 -27.32 4.28 1.16
CA SER A 123 -27.88 5.64 1.28
C SER A 123 -27.39 6.36 2.54
N ALA A 124 -27.34 5.67 3.69
CA ALA A 124 -26.83 6.22 4.95
C ALA A 124 -25.34 6.63 4.88
N ILE A 125 -24.50 5.83 4.22
CA ILE A 125 -23.07 6.15 3.99
C ILE A 125 -22.92 7.34 3.04
N ASN A 126 -23.74 7.41 1.98
CA ASN A 126 -23.73 8.54 1.04
C ASN A 126 -24.13 9.83 1.73
N ASP A 127 -25.21 9.81 2.54
CA ASP A 127 -25.72 10.98 3.26
C ASP A 127 -24.72 11.47 4.31
N TYR A 128 -24.17 10.56 5.13
CA TYR A 128 -23.09 10.89 6.08
C TYR A 128 -21.86 11.46 5.36
N THR A 129 -21.44 10.89 4.22
CA THR A 129 -20.29 11.39 3.46
C THR A 129 -20.54 12.80 2.90
N ILE A 130 -21.75 13.06 2.40
CA ILE A 130 -22.17 14.39 1.94
C ILE A 130 -22.12 15.39 3.10
N GLU A 131 -22.73 15.07 4.24
CA GLU A 131 -22.88 16.00 5.37
C GLU A 131 -21.57 16.25 6.13
N HIS A 132 -20.78 15.20 6.41
CA HIS A 132 -19.61 15.31 7.28
C HIS A 132 -18.28 15.52 6.54
N TRP A 133 -18.22 15.23 5.22
CA TRP A 133 -16.98 15.36 4.45
C TRP A 133 -17.11 16.36 3.29
N LEU A 134 -18.05 16.13 2.36
CA LEU A 134 -18.14 16.97 1.14
C LEU A 134 -18.60 18.41 1.45
N SER A 135 -19.51 18.59 2.42
CA SER A 135 -19.94 19.93 2.87
C SER A 135 -18.83 20.71 3.58
N ARG A 136 -17.79 20.02 4.07
CA ARG A 136 -16.77 20.58 4.99
C ARG A 136 -15.47 20.98 4.28
N ASP A 137 -15.15 20.38 3.14
CA ASP A 137 -13.99 20.77 2.33
C ASP A 137 -14.28 20.68 0.82
N SER A 138 -14.30 21.84 0.15
CA SER A 138 -14.59 21.97 -1.28
C SER A 138 -13.60 21.26 -2.23
N ARG A 139 -12.48 20.74 -1.72
CA ARG A 139 -11.54 19.88 -2.46
C ARG A 139 -12.01 18.44 -2.55
N LEU A 140 -12.86 17.98 -1.63
CA LEU A 140 -13.30 16.60 -1.58
C LEU A 140 -14.39 16.32 -2.61
N ARG A 141 -14.41 15.10 -3.14
CA ARG A 141 -15.42 14.59 -4.07
C ARG A 141 -15.84 13.20 -3.64
N GLY A 142 -17.14 12.91 -3.66
CA GLY A 142 -17.68 11.64 -3.21
C GLY A 142 -17.78 10.59 -4.32
N SER A 143 -17.80 9.34 -3.88
CA SER A 143 -18.24 8.19 -4.67
C SER A 143 -19.62 7.77 -4.19
N VAL A 144 -20.56 7.54 -5.11
CA VAL A 144 -21.88 7.00 -4.81
C VAL A 144 -21.73 5.51 -4.48
N MET A 145 -21.86 5.17 -3.19
CA MET A 145 -21.93 3.80 -2.70
C MET A 145 -23.28 3.19 -3.11
N ILE A 146 -23.27 1.96 -3.65
CA ILE A 146 -24.49 1.30 -4.14
C ILE A 146 -24.63 -0.18 -3.73
N PRO A 147 -25.85 -0.70 -3.53
CA PRO A 147 -26.11 -2.12 -3.30
C PRO A 147 -26.04 -2.93 -4.61
N LYS A 148 -24.83 -3.28 -5.07
CA LYS A 148 -24.59 -3.93 -6.37
C LYS A 148 -25.38 -5.22 -6.63
N GLN A 149 -25.81 -5.91 -5.58
CA GLN A 149 -26.59 -7.14 -5.59
C GLN A 149 -28.11 -6.92 -5.77
N GLU A 150 -28.56 -5.67 -5.90
CA GLU A 150 -29.85 -5.35 -6.50
C GLU A 150 -29.71 -4.14 -7.43
N PRO A 151 -29.42 -4.38 -8.74
CA PRO A 151 -29.18 -3.35 -9.75
C PRO A 151 -30.24 -2.24 -9.84
N ARG A 152 -31.52 -2.52 -9.55
CA ARG A 152 -32.58 -1.50 -9.58
C ARG A 152 -32.55 -0.59 -8.35
N LEU A 153 -32.23 -1.12 -7.17
CA LEU A 153 -32.01 -0.30 -5.97
C LEU A 153 -30.71 0.51 -6.09
N ALA A 154 -29.67 -0.06 -6.70
CA ALA A 154 -28.45 0.66 -7.06
C ALA A 154 -28.72 1.82 -8.04
N ALA A 155 -29.48 1.57 -9.11
CA ALA A 155 -29.89 2.62 -10.05
C ALA A 155 -30.69 3.75 -9.37
N LYS A 156 -31.61 3.40 -8.46
CA LYS A 156 -32.39 4.37 -7.67
C LYS A 156 -31.52 5.24 -6.77
N GLU A 157 -30.47 4.68 -6.15
CA GLU A 157 -29.53 5.45 -5.32
C GLU A 157 -28.66 6.39 -6.16
N ILE A 158 -28.22 5.94 -7.34
CA ILE A 158 -27.53 6.80 -8.33
C ILE A 158 -28.44 7.95 -8.76
N ASP A 159 -29.72 7.68 -9.03
CA ASP A 159 -30.70 8.72 -9.35
C ASP A 159 -30.95 9.70 -8.20
N ARG A 160 -30.76 9.29 -6.93
CA ARG A 160 -30.96 10.13 -5.74
C ARG A 160 -29.83 11.14 -5.52
N VAL A 161 -28.57 10.72 -5.64
CA VAL A 161 -27.40 11.55 -5.27
C VAL A 161 -26.39 11.79 -6.39
N GLY A 162 -26.46 11.05 -7.50
CA GLY A 162 -25.50 11.12 -8.60
C GLY A 162 -25.51 12.42 -9.39
N GLY A 163 -26.61 13.17 -9.35
CA GLY A 163 -26.72 14.50 -9.98
C GLY A 163 -25.99 15.63 -9.24
N ARG A 164 -25.38 15.36 -8.08
CA ARG A 164 -24.63 16.37 -7.32
C ARG A 164 -23.25 16.62 -7.93
N ALA A 165 -22.85 17.89 -8.04
CA ALA A 165 -21.55 18.27 -8.59
C ALA A 165 -20.32 17.84 -7.74
N ASP A 166 -20.54 17.43 -6.49
CA ASP A 166 -19.50 16.87 -5.61
C ASP A 166 -19.45 15.33 -5.62
N MET A 167 -20.44 14.63 -6.19
CA MET A 167 -20.38 13.19 -6.47
C MET A 167 -19.82 12.95 -7.87
N VAL A 168 -18.75 12.15 -8.01
CA VAL A 168 -17.96 12.08 -9.27
C VAL A 168 -17.78 10.67 -9.84
N GLN A 169 -18.20 9.64 -9.12
CA GLN A 169 -18.19 8.25 -9.59
C GLN A 169 -19.21 7.41 -8.82
N VAL A 170 -19.59 6.26 -9.38
CA VAL A 170 -20.28 5.18 -8.66
C VAL A 170 -19.23 4.14 -8.26
N ILE A 171 -19.27 3.61 -7.04
CA ILE A 171 -18.22 2.69 -6.55
C ILE A 171 -18.76 1.33 -6.06
N VAL A 172 -18.07 0.27 -6.45
CA VAL A 172 -18.31 -1.11 -6.02
C VAL A 172 -17.02 -1.82 -5.64
N CYS A 173 -17.11 -2.84 -4.79
CA CYS A 173 -16.02 -3.76 -4.52
C CYS A 173 -15.76 -4.76 -5.67
N ASN A 174 -14.55 -5.29 -5.74
CA ASN A 174 -14.08 -6.20 -6.79
C ASN A 174 -14.62 -7.63 -6.63
N GLY A 175 -14.95 -8.05 -5.40
CA GLY A 175 -15.74 -9.25 -5.16
C GLY A 175 -17.15 -9.12 -5.75
N ALA A 176 -17.57 -10.09 -6.57
CA ALA A 176 -18.90 -10.13 -7.16
C ALA A 176 -19.41 -11.57 -7.30
N THR A 177 -20.72 -11.73 -7.50
CA THR A 177 -21.39 -12.99 -7.87
C THR A 177 -21.28 -13.28 -9.37
N LEU A 178 -21.28 -12.23 -10.19
CA LEU A 178 -21.17 -12.28 -11.65
C LEU A 178 -20.10 -11.27 -12.11
N PRO A 179 -19.37 -11.54 -13.20
CA PRO A 179 -18.49 -10.54 -13.81
C PRO A 179 -19.28 -9.30 -14.26
N TYR A 180 -18.75 -8.10 -14.00
CA TYR A 180 -19.54 -6.86 -14.13
C TYR A 180 -20.03 -6.52 -15.54
N GLY A 181 -19.43 -7.04 -16.62
CA GLY A 181 -19.99 -6.84 -17.98
C GLY A 181 -21.33 -7.54 -18.22
N ASN A 182 -21.74 -8.45 -17.34
CA ASN A 182 -22.98 -9.19 -17.45
C ASN A 182 -24.21 -8.27 -17.38
N ARG A 183 -25.20 -8.55 -18.25
CA ARG A 183 -26.42 -7.74 -18.41
C ARG A 183 -27.26 -7.58 -17.16
N TYR A 184 -27.08 -8.42 -16.15
CA TYR A 184 -27.67 -8.24 -14.83
C TYR A 184 -27.40 -6.81 -14.29
N TYR A 185 -26.21 -6.25 -14.51
CA TYR A 185 -25.81 -4.93 -14.04
C TYR A 185 -26.22 -3.77 -14.96
N ASP A 186 -26.86 -4.02 -16.12
CA ASP A 186 -27.24 -2.98 -17.09
C ASP A 186 -28.03 -1.78 -16.49
N PRO A 187 -28.97 -1.96 -15.54
CA PRO A 187 -29.66 -0.83 -14.88
C PRO A 187 -28.73 0.15 -14.16
N ILE A 188 -27.60 -0.35 -13.64
CA ILE A 188 -26.56 0.49 -13.01
C ILE A 188 -25.87 1.33 -14.10
N TYR A 189 -25.57 0.74 -15.25
CA TYR A 189 -24.92 1.43 -16.36
C TYR A 189 -25.83 2.46 -17.04
N GLU A 190 -27.13 2.19 -17.14
CA GLU A 190 -28.14 3.18 -17.53
C GLU A 190 -28.16 4.38 -16.58
N ALA A 191 -28.09 4.16 -15.26
CA ALA A 191 -28.00 5.25 -14.28
C ALA A 191 -26.66 6.01 -14.37
N CYS A 192 -25.53 5.31 -14.44
CA CYS A 192 -24.21 5.91 -14.65
C CYS A 192 -24.17 6.80 -15.89
N VAL A 193 -24.73 6.34 -17.01
CA VAL A 193 -24.81 7.13 -18.26
C VAL A 193 -25.73 8.35 -18.10
N ARG A 194 -26.91 8.21 -17.48
CA ARG A 194 -27.84 9.33 -17.24
C ARG A 194 -27.21 10.46 -16.41
N HIS A 195 -26.38 10.12 -15.41
CA HIS A 195 -25.69 11.11 -14.56
C HIS A 195 -24.24 11.41 -15.00
N ASN A 196 -23.78 10.88 -16.14
CA ASN A 196 -22.41 11.00 -16.64
C ASN A 196 -21.32 10.56 -15.62
N LEU A 197 -21.63 9.61 -14.75
CA LEU A 197 -20.72 9.06 -13.76
C LEU A 197 -19.96 7.85 -14.32
N PRO A 198 -18.64 7.74 -14.08
CA PRO A 198 -17.93 6.48 -14.29
C PRO A 198 -18.33 5.43 -13.24
N PHE A 199 -18.24 4.16 -13.62
CA PHE A 199 -18.40 3.01 -12.73
C PHE A 199 -17.02 2.52 -12.26
N THR A 200 -16.77 2.55 -10.96
CA THR A 200 -15.46 2.30 -10.37
C THR A 200 -15.47 1.01 -9.57
N ILE A 201 -14.55 0.10 -9.89
CA ILE A 201 -14.34 -1.16 -9.17
C ILE A 201 -13.10 -1.01 -8.29
N HIS A 202 -13.30 -1.03 -6.99
CA HIS A 202 -12.27 -1.00 -5.96
C HIS A 202 -11.95 -2.41 -5.47
N VAL A 203 -10.68 -2.77 -5.27
CA VAL A 203 -10.33 -4.07 -4.67
C VAL A 203 -10.97 -4.26 -3.29
N GLY A 204 -11.23 -5.52 -2.93
CA GLY A 204 -11.84 -5.90 -1.66
C GLY A 204 -13.08 -6.79 -1.82
N LEU A 205 -13.41 -7.46 -0.72
CA LEU A 205 -14.56 -8.37 -0.56
C LEU A 205 -14.54 -9.57 -1.52
N GLU A 206 -13.40 -9.91 -2.12
CA GLU A 206 -13.24 -11.11 -2.93
C GLU A 206 -13.38 -12.37 -2.06
N GLY A 207 -14.36 -13.23 -2.37
CA GLY A 207 -14.73 -14.40 -1.55
C GLY A 207 -15.60 -14.13 -0.32
N GLU A 208 -15.99 -12.87 -0.07
CA GLU A 208 -16.75 -12.47 1.11
C GLU A 208 -18.27 -12.44 0.87
N GLY A 209 -19.04 -12.97 1.82
CA GLY A 209 -20.50 -12.93 1.78
C GLY A 209 -21.08 -13.64 0.56
N ILE A 210 -21.81 -12.91 -0.29
CA ILE A 210 -22.33 -13.44 -1.58
C ILE A 210 -21.25 -13.60 -2.66
N ASN A 211 -20.06 -13.02 -2.50
CA ASN A 211 -19.09 -12.92 -3.59
C ASN A 211 -18.36 -14.25 -3.82
N SER A 212 -18.10 -14.58 -5.08
CA SER A 212 -17.35 -15.79 -5.43
C SER A 212 -15.90 -15.77 -4.90
N PRO A 213 -15.27 -16.95 -4.69
CA PRO A 213 -13.90 -17.05 -4.20
C PRO A 213 -12.90 -16.19 -5.00
N PRO A 214 -11.80 -15.72 -4.39
CA PRO A 214 -10.86 -14.78 -5.01
C PRO A 214 -10.08 -15.36 -6.21
N THR A 215 -10.18 -16.66 -6.47
CA THR A 215 -9.55 -17.30 -7.64
C THR A 215 -10.49 -18.31 -8.28
N GLY A 216 -10.27 -18.61 -9.57
CA GLY A 216 -10.95 -19.72 -10.27
C GLY A 216 -10.58 -21.12 -9.75
N ALA A 217 -9.64 -21.23 -8.81
CA ALA A 217 -9.30 -22.46 -8.09
C ALA A 217 -9.89 -22.51 -6.66
N GLY A 218 -10.70 -21.52 -6.27
CA GLY A 218 -11.31 -21.42 -4.95
C GLY A 218 -10.61 -20.40 -4.04
N TYR A 219 -10.70 -20.65 -2.73
CA TYR A 219 -10.11 -19.80 -1.69
C TYR A 219 -8.61 -20.03 -1.56
N VAL A 220 -7.90 -18.96 -1.19
CA VAL A 220 -6.46 -18.98 -0.86
C VAL A 220 -6.27 -18.84 0.64
N THR A 221 -5.19 -19.40 1.17
CA THR A 221 -5.00 -19.55 2.62
C THR A 221 -4.52 -18.25 3.28
N ASN A 222 -3.63 -17.51 2.63
CA ASN A 222 -2.91 -16.39 3.25
C ASN A 222 -3.25 -15.05 2.60
N TYR A 223 -3.21 -13.97 3.39
CA TYR A 223 -3.49 -12.62 2.88
C TYR A 223 -2.60 -12.20 1.69
N ILE A 224 -1.34 -12.64 1.67
CA ILE A 224 -0.42 -12.36 0.55
C ILE A 224 -0.92 -12.98 -0.76
N GLU A 225 -1.52 -14.17 -0.71
CA GLU A 225 -2.12 -14.83 -1.86
C GLU A 225 -3.37 -14.07 -2.32
N THR A 226 -4.21 -13.61 -1.37
CA THR A 226 -5.40 -12.77 -1.65
C THR A 226 -4.99 -11.48 -2.35
N ARG A 227 -3.91 -10.82 -1.91
CA ARG A 227 -3.38 -9.62 -2.60
C ARG A 227 -2.91 -9.93 -4.02
N CYS A 228 -2.23 -11.06 -4.24
CA CYS A 228 -1.78 -11.51 -5.55
C CYS A 228 -2.95 -11.93 -6.47
N ALA A 229 -4.09 -12.33 -5.91
CA ALA A 229 -5.28 -12.74 -6.66
C ALA A 229 -6.08 -11.56 -7.24
N ARG A 230 -6.10 -10.39 -6.56
CA ARG A 230 -6.89 -9.19 -6.95
C ARG A 230 -6.84 -8.83 -8.45
N PRO A 231 -5.66 -8.81 -9.14
CA PRO A 231 -5.59 -8.49 -10.56
C PRO A 231 -6.31 -9.50 -11.45
N SER A 232 -6.38 -10.78 -11.05
CA SER A 232 -7.06 -11.83 -11.82
C SER A 232 -8.57 -11.66 -11.83
N THR A 233 -9.17 -11.27 -10.71
CA THR A 233 -10.59 -10.91 -10.62
C THR A 233 -10.89 -9.65 -11.44
N MET A 234 -10.04 -8.62 -11.33
CA MET A 234 -10.16 -7.39 -12.10
C MET A 234 -10.02 -7.63 -13.62
N ALA A 235 -9.17 -8.59 -14.02
CA ALA A 235 -9.03 -9.04 -15.40
C ALA A 235 -10.29 -9.73 -15.93
N ALA A 236 -10.96 -10.55 -15.11
CA ALA A 236 -12.24 -11.17 -15.47
C ALA A 236 -13.34 -10.12 -15.71
N HIS A 237 -13.42 -9.10 -14.85
CA HIS A 237 -14.34 -7.96 -15.03
C HIS A 237 -14.07 -7.19 -16.32
N LEU A 238 -12.81 -6.82 -16.58
CA LEU A 238 -12.44 -6.12 -17.81
C LEU A 238 -12.75 -6.95 -19.07
N ALA A 239 -12.46 -8.25 -19.04
CA ALA A 239 -12.79 -9.14 -20.15
C ALA A 239 -14.31 -9.23 -20.37
N SER A 240 -15.08 -9.34 -19.29
CA SER A 240 -16.54 -9.36 -19.33
C SER A 240 -17.10 -8.07 -19.96
N PHE A 241 -16.72 -6.87 -19.49
CA PHE A 241 -17.20 -5.60 -20.05
C PHE A 241 -17.03 -5.49 -21.57
N ILE A 242 -15.89 -5.94 -22.08
CA ILE A 242 -15.57 -5.88 -23.51
C ILE A 242 -16.34 -6.95 -24.27
N PHE A 243 -16.24 -8.23 -23.88
CA PHE A 243 -16.80 -9.34 -24.66
C PHE A 243 -18.32 -9.50 -24.53
N GLU A 244 -18.94 -9.11 -23.41
CA GLU A 244 -20.40 -8.95 -23.29
C GLU A 244 -20.94 -7.78 -24.13
N GLY A 245 -20.06 -6.92 -24.67
CA GLY A 245 -20.46 -5.76 -25.47
C GLY A 245 -21.06 -4.62 -24.65
N THR A 246 -20.69 -4.47 -23.38
CA THR A 246 -21.26 -3.43 -22.50
C THR A 246 -20.98 -2.03 -23.05
N PHE A 247 -19.81 -1.79 -23.62
CA PHE A 247 -19.47 -0.52 -24.27
C PHE A 247 -20.19 -0.29 -25.63
N GLU A 248 -20.76 -1.33 -26.24
CA GLU A 248 -21.63 -1.17 -27.41
C GLU A 248 -23.07 -0.82 -26.99
N ARG A 249 -23.54 -1.36 -25.85
CA ARG A 249 -24.82 -0.96 -25.23
C ARG A 249 -24.77 0.45 -24.64
N PHE A 250 -23.63 0.81 -24.04
CA PHE A 250 -23.42 2.08 -23.33
C PHE A 250 -22.16 2.81 -23.83
N PRO A 251 -22.18 3.45 -25.02
CA PRO A 251 -20.98 4.03 -25.65
C PRO A 251 -20.33 5.20 -24.91
N THR A 252 -21.01 5.79 -23.92
CA THR A 252 -20.46 6.87 -23.07
C THR A 252 -20.05 6.38 -21.68
N LEU A 253 -20.30 5.11 -21.33
CA LEU A 253 -19.89 4.54 -20.06
C LEU A 253 -18.37 4.55 -19.93
N ARG A 254 -17.90 4.99 -18.77
CA ARG A 254 -16.49 4.97 -18.36
C ARG A 254 -16.35 4.03 -17.18
N VAL A 255 -15.27 3.24 -17.16
CA VAL A 255 -14.97 2.31 -16.06
C VAL A 255 -13.62 2.67 -15.44
N VAL A 256 -13.52 2.61 -14.11
CA VAL A 256 -12.24 2.78 -13.40
C VAL A 256 -11.89 1.50 -12.65
N LEU A 257 -10.69 0.98 -12.86
CA LEU A 257 -10.15 -0.15 -12.11
C LEU A 257 -9.19 0.38 -11.05
N GLN A 258 -9.53 0.20 -9.77
CA GLN A 258 -8.93 0.93 -8.65
C GLN A 258 -8.19 -0.01 -7.71
N GLU A 259 -6.97 0.39 -7.34
CA GLU A 259 -6.04 -0.30 -6.42
C GLU A 259 -5.57 -1.72 -6.84
N ALA A 260 -5.80 -2.12 -8.10
CA ALA A 260 -5.39 -3.43 -8.63
C ALA A 260 -4.02 -3.45 -9.33
N GLY A 261 -3.25 -2.35 -9.30
CA GLY A 261 -2.03 -2.21 -10.10
C GLY A 261 -2.31 -2.09 -11.62
N VAL A 262 -1.25 -2.01 -12.42
CA VAL A 262 -1.32 -1.73 -13.87
C VAL A 262 -0.47 -2.67 -14.75
N LEU A 263 0.56 -3.33 -14.21
CA LEU A 263 1.50 -4.16 -14.98
C LEU A 263 0.85 -5.40 -15.61
N TRP A 264 -0.22 -5.93 -15.03
CA TRP A 264 -1.00 -7.06 -15.54
C TRP A 264 -1.83 -6.74 -16.80
N LEU A 265 -2.13 -5.46 -17.04
CA LEU A 265 -2.97 -5.01 -18.16
C LEU A 265 -2.32 -5.30 -19.52
N ALA A 266 -1.01 -5.09 -19.63
CA ALA A 266 -0.29 -5.25 -20.90
C ALA A 266 -0.35 -6.69 -21.48
N PRO A 267 0.01 -7.75 -20.72
CA PRO A 267 -0.13 -9.12 -21.22
C PRO A 267 -1.60 -9.52 -21.44
N LEU A 268 -2.53 -9.06 -20.60
CA LEU A 268 -3.96 -9.35 -20.76
C LEU A 268 -4.51 -8.76 -22.06
N LEU A 269 -4.33 -7.45 -22.29
CA LEU A 269 -4.85 -6.76 -23.47
C LEU A 269 -4.23 -7.32 -24.76
N TRP A 270 -2.95 -7.71 -24.73
CA TRP A 270 -2.33 -8.41 -25.86
C TRP A 270 -3.00 -9.77 -26.10
N LYS A 271 -3.23 -10.59 -25.06
CA LYS A 271 -3.98 -11.85 -25.21
C LYS A 271 -5.37 -11.60 -25.78
N MET A 272 -6.15 -10.67 -25.21
CA MET A 272 -7.50 -10.34 -25.68
C MET A 272 -7.52 -9.93 -27.17
N ASP A 273 -6.61 -9.06 -27.60
CA ASP A 273 -6.46 -8.65 -29.01
C ASP A 273 -6.08 -9.81 -29.94
N GLN A 274 -5.42 -10.85 -29.44
CA GLN A 274 -5.08 -12.04 -30.20
C GLN A 274 -6.25 -13.02 -30.29
N GLU A 275 -6.88 -13.35 -29.16
CA GLU A 275 -8.05 -14.25 -29.12
C GLU A 275 -9.23 -13.67 -29.93
N TRP A 276 -9.49 -12.36 -29.81
CA TRP A 276 -10.57 -11.69 -30.53
C TRP A 276 -10.48 -11.88 -32.05
N LYS A 277 -9.27 -11.94 -32.63
CA LYS A 277 -9.10 -12.16 -34.08
C LYS A 277 -9.60 -13.55 -34.53
N GLY A 278 -9.41 -14.57 -33.71
CA GLY A 278 -9.84 -15.94 -34.00
C GLY A 278 -11.28 -16.23 -33.56
N LEU A 279 -11.73 -15.61 -32.47
CA LEU A 279 -13.00 -15.92 -31.80
C LEU A 279 -14.10 -14.85 -32.02
N ARG A 280 -13.86 -13.84 -32.87
CA ARG A 280 -14.81 -12.72 -33.13
C ARG A 280 -16.23 -13.17 -33.44
N VAL A 281 -16.38 -14.34 -34.09
CA VAL A 281 -17.68 -14.92 -34.45
C VAL A 281 -18.58 -15.20 -33.24
N GLN A 282 -18.01 -15.45 -32.06
CA GLN A 282 -18.75 -15.68 -30.81
C GLN A 282 -19.20 -14.36 -30.15
N THR A 283 -18.55 -13.24 -30.49
CA THR A 283 -18.84 -11.90 -29.94
C THR A 283 -18.95 -10.87 -31.08
N PRO A 284 -19.88 -11.06 -32.05
CA PRO A 284 -19.88 -10.32 -33.31
C PRO A 284 -20.16 -8.81 -33.15
N TRP A 285 -20.75 -8.41 -32.01
CA TRP A 285 -20.94 -7.02 -31.60
C TRP A 285 -19.63 -6.31 -31.21
N VAL A 286 -18.57 -7.03 -30.84
CA VAL A 286 -17.25 -6.44 -30.52
C VAL A 286 -16.56 -6.06 -31.83
N ARG A 287 -16.79 -4.81 -32.25
CA ARG A 287 -16.38 -4.24 -33.54
C ARG A 287 -14.92 -3.76 -33.56
N LYS A 288 -14.41 -3.25 -32.44
CA LYS A 288 -13.02 -2.78 -32.29
C LYS A 288 -12.15 -3.85 -31.63
N ARG A 289 -10.83 -3.65 -31.61
CA ARG A 289 -9.95 -4.50 -30.79
C ARG A 289 -10.24 -4.26 -29.30
N PRO A 290 -10.19 -5.29 -28.42
CA PRO A 290 -10.28 -5.12 -26.98
C PRO A 290 -9.41 -4.00 -26.39
N SER A 291 -8.17 -3.85 -26.88
CA SER A 291 -7.28 -2.77 -26.42
C SER A 291 -7.72 -1.36 -26.84
N GLU A 292 -8.57 -1.22 -27.85
CA GLU A 292 -9.19 0.06 -28.25
C GLU A 292 -10.32 0.44 -27.29
N TYR A 293 -11.23 -0.48 -26.96
CA TYR A 293 -12.24 -0.24 -25.91
C TYR A 293 -11.59 0.13 -24.57
N PHE A 294 -10.49 -0.52 -24.20
CA PHE A 294 -9.75 -0.16 -22.98
C PHE A 294 -9.24 1.29 -23.01
N ARG A 295 -8.65 1.75 -24.13
CA ARG A 295 -8.18 3.13 -24.28
C ARG A 295 -9.31 4.15 -24.22
N GLU A 296 -10.43 3.85 -24.84
CA GLU A 296 -11.58 4.75 -24.93
C GLU A 296 -12.28 4.86 -23.56
N HIS A 297 -12.71 3.73 -23.00
CA HIS A 297 -13.64 3.69 -21.87
C HIS A 297 -12.99 3.52 -20.49
N VAL A 298 -11.80 2.92 -20.39
CA VAL A 298 -11.27 2.42 -19.10
C VAL A 298 -10.12 3.28 -18.58
N ARG A 299 -10.13 3.58 -17.28
CA ARG A 299 -9.04 4.23 -16.54
C ARG A 299 -8.60 3.34 -15.37
N VAL A 300 -7.41 3.58 -14.86
CA VAL A 300 -6.84 2.83 -13.74
C VAL A 300 -6.15 3.76 -12.75
N THR A 301 -6.27 3.49 -11.46
CA THR A 301 -5.45 4.18 -10.44
C THR A 301 -4.06 3.53 -10.36
N THR A 302 -3.05 4.30 -9.95
CA THR A 302 -1.66 3.82 -9.93
C THR A 302 -1.23 3.17 -8.61
N GLN A 303 -2.15 2.99 -7.64
CA GLN A 303 -1.87 2.31 -6.38
C GLN A 303 -1.73 0.78 -6.58
N ALA A 304 -1.11 0.13 -5.60
CA ALA A 304 -0.47 -1.20 -5.63
C ALA A 304 0.83 -1.26 -6.45
N ASP A 305 0.86 -0.73 -7.68
CA ASP A 305 2.07 -0.75 -8.53
C ASP A 305 3.06 0.36 -8.16
N ARG A 306 3.83 0.09 -7.11
CA ARG A 306 4.91 0.99 -6.70
C ARG A 306 6.15 0.79 -7.54
N ARG A 307 6.83 1.92 -7.79
CA ARG A 307 8.15 1.94 -8.43
C ARG A 307 9.19 1.44 -7.44
N ASP A 308 9.32 0.12 -7.34
CA ASP A 308 10.56 -0.48 -6.86
C ASP A 308 11.69 -0.04 -7.78
N ALA A 309 12.45 0.95 -7.32
CA ALA A 309 13.58 1.51 -8.03
C ALA A 309 14.80 0.59 -7.90
N GLU A 310 14.63 -0.67 -8.32
CA GLU A 310 15.69 -1.55 -8.81
C GLU A 310 15.68 -1.43 -10.36
N PRO A 311 16.51 -0.58 -10.98
CA PRO A 311 16.51 -0.38 -12.44
C PRO A 311 17.12 -1.56 -13.22
N ARG A 312 17.13 -2.77 -12.63
CA ARG A 312 18.03 -3.87 -12.99
C ARG A 312 17.35 -5.05 -13.68
N LEU A 313 16.02 -5.17 -13.64
CA LEU A 313 15.29 -6.15 -14.45
C LEU A 313 15.39 -5.91 -15.97
N VAL A 314 16.05 -4.83 -16.42
CA VAL A 314 16.46 -4.60 -17.81
C VAL A 314 17.98 -4.52 -17.97
N ARG A 315 18.73 -5.45 -17.35
CA ARG A 315 20.12 -5.78 -17.75
C ARG A 315 20.14 -7.01 -18.66
N ARG A 316 19.99 -6.79 -19.97
CA ARG A 316 20.38 -7.79 -20.99
C ARG A 316 21.91 -8.03 -20.94
N PRO A 317 22.38 -9.25 -21.27
CA PRO A 317 23.80 -9.49 -21.49
C PRO A 317 24.31 -8.67 -22.68
N ALA A 318 25.57 -8.26 -22.62
CA ALA A 318 26.16 -7.35 -23.60
C ALA A 318 26.47 -8.07 -24.93
N GLY A 319 25.75 -7.70 -25.99
CA GLY A 319 25.95 -8.19 -27.35
C GLY A 319 25.32 -7.26 -28.40
N GLN A 320 26.17 -6.37 -28.95
CA GLN A 320 26.10 -5.67 -30.24
C GLN A 320 24.77 -5.06 -30.80
N HIS A 321 24.92 -3.81 -31.26
CA HIS A 321 24.14 -3.13 -32.31
C HIS A 321 22.61 -2.98 -32.19
N SER A 322 22.17 -1.99 -31.40
CA SER A 322 21.55 -0.78 -31.98
C SER A 322 21.39 0.32 -30.92
N ARG A 323 21.69 1.58 -31.29
CA ARG A 323 21.48 2.74 -30.42
C ARG A 323 20.00 3.14 -30.46
N ARG A 324 19.48 3.67 -29.34
CA ARG A 324 18.09 4.09 -29.08
C ARG A 324 17.08 2.96 -28.87
N ARG A 325 16.85 2.62 -27.60
CA ARG A 325 15.60 2.15 -26.96
C ARG A 325 15.94 1.82 -25.51
N ASN A 326 15.37 2.55 -24.54
CA ASN A 326 15.26 2.23 -23.10
C ASN A 326 14.79 3.44 -22.25
N ALA A 327 13.71 4.09 -22.70
CA ALA A 327 12.81 4.89 -21.84
C ALA A 327 11.43 4.20 -21.73
N ASP A 328 11.41 2.90 -22.04
CA ASP A 328 10.48 2.41 -23.06
C ASP A 328 9.29 1.61 -22.50
N VAL A 329 9.23 1.31 -21.18
CA VAL A 329 8.09 0.58 -20.60
C VAL A 329 6.93 1.52 -20.32
N LEU A 330 7.13 2.54 -19.49
CA LEU A 330 6.10 3.58 -19.25
C LEU A 330 5.80 4.38 -20.52
N GLN A 331 6.80 4.61 -21.39
CA GLN A 331 6.60 5.32 -22.64
C GLN A 331 5.86 4.44 -23.69
N ARG A 332 6.05 3.11 -23.74
CA ARG A 332 5.19 2.23 -24.54
C ARG A 332 3.79 2.06 -23.96
N LEU A 333 3.62 2.09 -22.64
CA LEU A 333 2.28 2.14 -22.04
C LEU A 333 1.57 3.46 -22.41
N SER A 334 2.28 4.59 -22.50
CA SER A 334 1.72 5.83 -23.07
C SER A 334 1.46 5.73 -24.59
N ALA A 335 2.30 5.02 -25.34
CA ALA A 335 2.09 4.75 -26.78
C ALA A 335 0.95 3.74 -27.04
N LEU A 336 0.57 2.96 -26.03
CA LEU A 336 -0.66 2.18 -25.96
C LEU A 336 -1.87 3.05 -25.55
N GLY A 337 -1.77 4.39 -25.58
CA GLY A 337 -2.89 5.30 -25.34
C GLY A 337 -3.39 5.36 -23.90
N LEU A 338 -2.65 4.80 -22.93
CA LEU A 338 -3.11 4.70 -21.55
C LEU A 338 -3.01 6.06 -20.84
N ARG A 339 -4.18 6.64 -20.52
CA ARG A 339 -4.29 7.83 -19.69
C ARG A 339 -4.27 7.43 -18.21
N PHE A 340 -3.11 7.57 -17.59
CA PHE A 340 -2.94 7.39 -16.14
C PHE A 340 -3.57 8.56 -15.38
N ALA A 341 -4.43 8.25 -14.40
CA ALA A 341 -4.72 9.20 -13.32
C ALA A 341 -3.50 9.23 -12.38
N GLN A 342 -2.95 10.40 -12.12
CA GLN A 342 -1.67 10.54 -11.43
C GLN A 342 -1.86 10.58 -9.91
N ALA A 343 -1.83 9.42 -9.24
CA ALA A 343 -1.65 9.42 -7.79
C ALA A 343 -0.26 9.98 -7.42
N GLY A 344 -0.18 10.66 -6.28
CA GLY A 344 1.01 11.40 -5.83
C GLY A 344 2.19 10.52 -5.38
N ALA A 345 2.87 9.85 -6.30
CA ALA A 345 4.12 9.15 -6.00
C ALA A 345 5.27 10.15 -5.77
N ALA A 346 5.80 10.20 -4.53
CA ALA A 346 6.88 11.10 -4.14
C ALA A 346 8.19 10.85 -4.94
N PRO A 347 8.84 11.89 -5.51
CA PRO A 347 10.12 11.74 -6.19
C PRO A 347 11.30 11.85 -5.19
N ALA A 348 12.20 10.86 -5.21
CA ALA A 348 13.46 10.90 -4.47
C ALA A 348 14.39 12.02 -4.99
N CYS A 349 15.07 12.70 -4.06
CA CYS A 349 15.98 13.81 -4.37
C CYS A 349 17.26 13.31 -5.06
N ARG A 350 17.67 13.96 -6.16
CA ARG A 350 18.96 13.72 -6.85
C ARG A 350 19.89 14.92 -6.72
N ARG A 351 21.20 14.67 -6.57
CA ARG A 351 22.28 15.65 -6.79
C ARG A 351 23.52 14.96 -7.43
N PRO A 352 24.52 15.70 -7.94
CA PRO A 352 25.29 15.34 -9.13
C PRO A 352 26.46 14.38 -8.86
N GLY A 353 27.13 13.88 -9.91
CA GLY A 353 28.18 12.87 -9.74
C GLY A 353 29.26 12.84 -10.83
N GLY A 354 29.98 11.71 -10.85
CA GLY A 354 31.11 11.39 -11.75
C GLY A 354 32.48 11.48 -11.06
N PRO A 355 33.55 10.86 -11.61
CA PRO A 355 33.65 9.64 -12.42
C PRO A 355 34.04 8.43 -11.52
N GLY A 356 34.04 7.14 -11.88
CA GLY A 356 34.27 6.48 -13.16
C GLY A 356 35.36 5.41 -12.96
N LEU A 357 35.03 4.29 -12.32
CA LEU A 357 35.96 3.18 -12.06
C LEU A 357 35.96 2.15 -13.19
N LEU A 358 37.16 1.71 -13.59
CA LEU A 358 37.38 0.74 -14.65
C LEU A 358 37.37 -0.72 -14.15
N ARG A 359 37.08 -1.60 -15.12
CA ARG A 359 37.06 -3.08 -15.14
C ARG A 359 38.20 -3.75 -14.36
N GLN A 360 38.15 -5.03 -13.97
CA GLN A 360 37.90 -6.26 -14.76
C GLN A 360 37.27 -7.37 -13.86
N ARG A 361 36.35 -8.25 -14.33
CA ARG A 361 36.55 -9.52 -15.09
C ARG A 361 37.69 -10.38 -14.49
N SER A 362 37.56 -11.71 -14.29
CA SER A 362 36.85 -12.71 -15.09
C SER A 362 36.58 -14.02 -14.28
N ARG A 363 35.39 -14.64 -14.39
CA ARG A 363 35.07 -15.87 -15.17
C ARG A 363 35.38 -17.24 -14.52
N THR A 364 34.31 -18.06 -14.40
CA THR A 364 34.15 -19.48 -14.85
C THR A 364 34.90 -20.61 -14.10
N VAL A 365 34.46 -21.87 -14.02
CA VAL A 365 33.30 -22.62 -14.60
C VAL A 365 33.02 -23.92 -13.79
N ARG A 366 31.77 -24.43 -13.82
CA ARG A 366 31.25 -25.85 -13.85
C ARG A 366 32.09 -27.04 -13.28
N SER A 367 31.55 -28.19 -12.87
CA SER A 367 30.19 -28.80 -12.87
C SER A 367 30.21 -30.18 -12.17
N ALA A 368 29.01 -30.74 -11.94
CA ALA A 368 28.68 -32.17 -11.76
C ALA A 368 29.12 -32.79 -10.41
N ASP A 369 28.24 -33.39 -9.59
CA ASP A 369 27.16 -34.38 -9.82
C ASP A 369 27.65 -35.84 -9.91
N ALA A 370 27.50 -36.56 -8.79
CA ALA A 370 27.13 -37.98 -8.65
C ALA A 370 26.79 -38.20 -7.16
N ARG A 371 25.55 -38.57 -6.79
CA ARG A 371 25.03 -39.95 -6.58
C ARG A 371 25.75 -40.72 -5.46
N GLU A 372 25.11 -41.53 -4.60
CA GLU A 372 23.68 -41.87 -4.38
C GLU A 372 23.57 -42.65 -3.04
N GLY A 373 22.45 -42.53 -2.32
CA GLY A 373 22.00 -43.48 -1.25
C GLY A 373 22.84 -43.57 0.05
N GLY A 374 22.28 -43.76 1.25
CA GLY A 374 20.89 -43.90 1.66
C GLY A 374 20.69 -45.05 2.67
N GLY A 375 20.32 -44.77 3.93
CA GLY A 375 19.95 -45.82 4.89
C GLY A 375 19.98 -45.45 6.38
N ARG A 376 18.79 -45.17 6.96
CA ARG A 376 18.29 -45.42 8.34
C ARG A 376 19.27 -45.29 9.55
N MET A 377 19.02 -44.39 10.52
CA MET A 377 18.20 -44.61 11.74
C MET A 377 18.57 -45.90 12.53
N SER A 378 18.73 -45.96 13.86
CA SER A 378 18.65 -45.01 15.01
C SER A 378 18.87 -45.81 16.33
N ALA A 379 19.29 -45.28 17.49
CA ALA A 379 19.91 -44.02 17.92
C ALA A 379 20.27 -44.11 19.43
N THR A 380 21.35 -43.48 19.91
CA THR A 380 21.65 -43.27 21.35
C THR A 380 22.49 -42.00 21.59
N GLU A 381 22.37 -41.45 22.80
CA GLU A 381 23.01 -40.21 23.24
C GLU A 381 24.51 -40.36 23.60
N GLN A 382 25.18 -39.21 23.74
CA GLN A 382 26.52 -38.97 24.32
C GLN A 382 27.71 -38.77 23.35
N GLU A 383 27.77 -37.59 22.72
CA GLU A 383 29.04 -36.85 22.62
C GLU A 383 28.81 -35.32 22.45
N GLN A 384 28.20 -34.69 23.46
CA GLN A 384 28.30 -33.24 23.61
C GLN A 384 29.70 -32.87 24.09
N GLN A 385 30.62 -32.50 23.18
CA GLN A 385 31.68 -31.48 23.35
C GLN A 385 32.73 -31.54 22.22
N ARG A 386 32.45 -30.89 21.08
CA ARG A 386 33.50 -30.35 20.19
C ARG A 386 33.04 -28.98 19.65
N PRO A 387 33.84 -27.90 19.78
CA PRO A 387 33.43 -26.56 19.37
C PRO A 387 33.49 -26.35 17.85
N ASP A 388 32.53 -25.60 17.32
CA ASP A 388 32.45 -25.18 15.91
C ASP A 388 33.57 -24.17 15.58
N PRO A 389 34.43 -24.43 14.56
CA PRO A 389 35.52 -23.52 14.17
C PRO A 389 35.08 -22.24 13.43
N ARG A 390 33.81 -21.82 13.51
CA ARG A 390 33.31 -20.56 12.91
C ARG A 390 32.78 -19.51 13.89
N ALA A 391 32.93 -19.73 15.20
CA ALA A 391 32.65 -18.72 16.22
C ALA A 391 33.79 -17.67 16.36
N ALA A 392 34.01 -16.86 15.33
CA ALA A 392 34.87 -15.67 15.41
C ALA A 392 34.08 -14.48 15.98
N SER A 393 33.82 -14.49 17.29
CA SER A 393 33.34 -13.30 18.00
C SER A 393 34.41 -12.19 17.92
N PRO A 394 34.05 -10.93 17.63
CA PRO A 394 34.99 -9.82 17.74
C PRO A 394 35.39 -9.61 19.21
N ASP A 395 36.70 -9.48 19.43
CA ASP A 395 37.29 -9.23 20.75
C ASP A 395 36.75 -7.92 21.37
N PRO A 396 36.15 -7.94 22.57
CA PRO A 396 35.59 -6.75 23.20
C PRO A 396 36.63 -5.78 23.78
N ARG A 397 37.94 -6.02 23.62
CA ARG A 397 39.02 -5.22 24.25
C ARG A 397 39.93 -4.46 23.29
N ARG A 398 39.38 -3.95 22.17
CA ARG A 398 40.09 -2.98 21.33
C ARG A 398 39.17 -1.86 20.83
N PRO A 399 39.32 -0.61 21.29
CA PRO A 399 38.50 0.49 20.79
C PRO A 399 38.91 0.80 19.34
N ALA A 400 38.02 0.51 18.39
CA ALA A 400 38.08 1.16 17.09
C ALA A 400 37.78 2.65 17.31
N SER A 401 38.69 3.55 16.94
CA SER A 401 38.47 4.99 17.14
C SER A 401 37.43 5.52 16.15
N SER A 402 36.15 5.41 16.48
CA SER A 402 35.09 6.13 15.80
C SER A 402 35.23 7.62 16.12
N SER A 403 35.78 8.38 15.17
CA SER A 403 35.92 9.84 15.25
C SER A 403 34.58 10.57 15.02
N GLY A 404 33.50 10.00 15.55
CA GLY A 404 32.14 10.53 15.48
C GLY A 404 31.87 11.52 16.60
N LYS A 405 30.98 12.47 16.36
CA LYS A 405 30.44 13.28 17.46
C LYS A 405 29.50 12.41 18.29
N ARG A 406 29.65 12.46 19.61
CA ARG A 406 28.83 11.74 20.59
C ARG A 406 27.72 12.62 21.12
N PHE A 407 26.51 12.09 21.22
CA PHE A 407 25.32 12.83 21.66
C PHE A 407 24.55 12.05 22.72
N ARG A 408 24.09 12.74 23.78
CA ARG A 408 23.19 12.16 24.79
C ARG A 408 21.81 11.94 24.16
N ALA A 409 21.29 10.72 24.22
CA ALA A 409 19.98 10.37 23.68
C ALA A 409 18.90 10.32 24.77
N ALA A 410 19.16 9.63 25.87
CA ALA A 410 18.26 9.46 27.01
C ALA A 410 19.04 8.97 28.23
N ARG A 411 18.45 9.03 29.43
CA ARG A 411 18.91 8.25 30.58
C ARG A 411 18.56 6.78 30.41
N VAL A 412 19.38 5.90 30.97
CA VAL A 412 19.15 4.44 30.98
C VAL A 412 17.76 4.07 31.55
N ALA A 413 17.32 4.76 32.62
CA ALA A 413 16.02 4.55 33.24
C ALA A 413 14.81 4.89 32.32
N GLU A 414 15.00 5.67 31.27
CA GLU A 414 13.94 6.05 30.32
C GLU A 414 13.71 4.99 29.23
N ILE A 415 14.57 3.98 29.12
CA ILE A 415 14.49 2.90 28.13
C ILE A 415 14.79 1.55 28.82
N PRO A 416 13.90 1.04 29.69
CA PRO A 416 14.07 -0.26 30.34
C PRO A 416 14.08 -1.43 29.32
N PRO A 417 14.55 -2.63 29.70
CA PRO A 417 14.58 -3.79 28.81
C PRO A 417 13.22 -4.08 28.15
N GLY A 418 13.22 -4.27 26.83
CA GLY A 418 12.02 -4.44 26.00
C GLY A 418 11.41 -3.11 25.50
N ALA A 419 11.80 -1.96 26.05
CA ALA A 419 11.31 -0.65 25.62
C ALA A 419 12.15 -0.05 24.49
N ARG A 420 11.60 1.01 23.89
CA ARG A 420 12.26 1.85 22.88
C ARG A 420 11.88 3.31 23.05
N LYS A 421 12.75 4.22 22.61
CA LYS A 421 12.50 5.66 22.55
C LYS A 421 12.98 6.24 21.22
N ILE A 422 12.19 7.13 20.63
CA ILE A 422 12.59 7.91 19.45
C ILE A 422 13.16 9.24 19.93
N VAL A 423 14.30 9.64 19.36
CA VAL A 423 15.04 10.87 19.69
C VAL A 423 15.46 11.60 18.42
N GLU A 424 15.56 12.92 18.50
CA GLU A 424 16.11 13.77 17.43
C GLU A 424 17.53 14.21 17.79
N VAL A 425 18.50 13.87 16.94
CA VAL A 425 19.93 14.20 17.14
C VAL A 425 20.50 14.79 15.86
N GLU A 426 21.00 16.03 15.90
CA GLU A 426 21.51 16.76 14.71
C GLU A 426 20.51 16.74 13.52
N GLY A 427 19.21 16.87 13.80
CA GLY A 427 18.14 16.79 12.79
C GLY A 427 17.93 15.40 12.18
N ARG A 428 18.38 14.34 12.86
CA ARG A 428 18.16 12.93 12.49
C ARG A 428 17.24 12.29 13.53
N SER A 429 16.10 11.79 13.06
CA SER A 429 15.21 10.92 13.85
C SER A 429 15.81 9.52 14.00
N ILE A 430 15.99 9.06 15.23
CA ILE A 430 16.65 7.80 15.58
C ILE A 430 15.84 7.09 16.67
N GLY A 431 15.50 5.82 16.46
CA GLY A 431 14.95 4.95 17.51
C GLY A 431 16.06 4.20 18.22
N VAL A 432 16.09 4.33 19.55
CA VAL A 432 16.93 3.56 20.47
C VAL A 432 16.08 2.48 21.12
N TYR A 433 16.57 1.24 21.08
CA TYR A 433 15.92 0.04 21.60
C TYR A 433 16.79 -0.56 22.69
N ASN A 434 16.18 -1.06 23.76
CA ASN A 434 16.84 -1.88 24.78
C ASN A 434 16.39 -3.34 24.61
N ILE A 435 17.26 -4.17 24.02
CA ILE A 435 17.02 -5.60 23.81
C ILE A 435 17.79 -6.36 24.89
N GLN A 436 17.08 -6.89 25.89
CA GLN A 436 17.66 -7.71 26.97
C GLN A 436 18.84 -7.03 27.71
N GLY A 437 18.83 -5.71 27.85
CA GLY A 437 19.89 -4.91 28.48
C GLY A 437 20.92 -4.32 27.49
N ALA A 438 20.93 -4.76 26.23
CA ALA A 438 21.80 -4.22 25.18
C ALA A 438 21.10 -3.11 24.38
N TYR A 439 21.80 -1.99 24.14
CA TYR A 439 21.24 -0.86 23.41
C TYR A 439 21.59 -0.90 21.92
N HIS A 440 20.58 -0.72 21.07
CA HIS A 440 20.72 -0.67 19.62
C HIS A 440 20.01 0.57 19.07
N ALA A 441 20.63 1.28 18.13
CA ALA A 441 20.06 2.48 17.53
C ALA A 441 19.90 2.34 16.00
N LEU A 442 18.69 2.59 15.52
CA LEU A 442 18.33 2.62 14.10
C LEU A 442 17.82 4.00 13.70
N ARG A 443 18.13 4.44 12.48
CA ARG A 443 17.46 5.60 11.88
C ARG A 443 15.97 5.32 11.77
N ASN A 444 15.14 6.23 12.29
CA ASN A 444 13.67 6.18 12.28
C ASN A 444 13.11 6.52 10.88
N VAL A 445 13.63 5.86 9.85
CA VAL A 445 13.30 6.06 8.44
C VAL A 445 13.42 4.70 7.75
N CYS A 446 12.29 4.12 7.37
CA CYS A 446 12.25 2.84 6.66
C CYS A 446 12.88 3.00 5.26
N PRO A 447 13.84 2.14 4.85
CA PRO A 447 14.53 2.28 3.56
C PRO A 447 13.63 2.06 2.34
N HIS A 448 12.44 1.47 2.53
CA HIS A 448 11.44 1.29 1.48
C HIS A 448 10.76 2.62 1.09
N GLN A 449 10.12 3.32 2.04
CA GLN A 449 9.31 4.52 1.75
C GLN A 449 9.49 5.70 2.73
N GLY A 450 10.43 5.62 3.66
CA GLY A 450 10.68 6.70 4.61
C GLY A 450 9.71 6.79 5.79
N ALA A 451 8.81 5.81 5.96
CA ALA A 451 8.00 5.63 7.16
C ALA A 451 8.86 5.75 8.43
N GLU A 452 8.29 6.25 9.52
CA GLU A 452 8.92 6.21 10.85
C GLU A 452 9.04 4.77 11.35
N LEU A 453 10.11 4.09 10.93
CA LEU A 453 10.33 2.66 11.17
C LEU A 453 10.26 2.31 12.65
N CYS A 454 10.72 3.21 13.52
CA CYS A 454 10.77 3.00 14.96
C CYS A 454 9.43 3.22 15.67
N LYS A 455 8.38 3.66 14.95
CA LYS A 455 6.98 3.55 15.40
C LYS A 455 6.39 2.15 15.13
N GLY A 456 7.07 1.31 14.34
CA GLY A 456 6.66 -0.05 14.00
C GLY A 456 6.51 -1.01 15.19
N LEU A 457 5.79 -2.12 14.97
CA LEU A 457 5.64 -3.19 15.96
C LEU A 457 6.98 -3.91 16.15
N VAL A 458 7.35 -4.18 17.40
CA VAL A 458 8.52 -5.00 17.77
C VAL A 458 8.03 -6.40 18.14
N THR A 459 8.70 -7.43 17.63
CA THR A 459 8.23 -8.84 17.67
C THR A 459 9.38 -9.83 17.45
N ALA A 460 9.14 -11.12 17.62
CA ALA A 460 10.04 -12.20 17.23
C ALA A 460 10.21 -12.35 15.70
N ALA A 461 11.31 -12.98 15.31
CA ALA A 461 11.44 -13.57 13.99
C ALA A 461 10.55 -14.82 13.89
N VAL A 462 9.65 -14.85 12.91
CA VAL A 462 8.86 -16.04 12.61
C VAL A 462 9.65 -16.92 11.65
N VAL A 463 9.94 -18.15 12.05
CA VAL A 463 10.59 -19.17 11.22
C VAL A 463 9.65 -20.36 11.01
N SER A 464 9.88 -21.12 9.93
CA SER A 464 9.03 -22.26 9.56
C SER A 464 9.87 -23.33 8.87
N SER A 465 9.61 -24.60 9.20
CA SER A 465 10.18 -25.74 8.48
C SER A 465 9.31 -26.20 7.29
N GLY A 466 8.06 -25.75 7.24
CA GLY A 466 7.07 -26.07 6.23
C GLY A 466 5.67 -25.55 6.63
N PRO A 467 4.71 -25.49 5.68
CA PRO A 467 3.36 -24.96 5.95
C PRO A 467 2.70 -25.63 7.16
N GLY A 468 2.33 -24.83 8.17
CA GLY A 468 1.70 -25.29 9.41
C GLY A 468 2.65 -25.44 10.60
N ASP A 469 3.97 -25.59 10.40
CA ASP A 469 4.97 -25.49 11.47
C ASP A 469 5.53 -24.08 11.52
N PHE A 470 5.16 -23.32 12.56
CA PHE A 470 5.62 -21.96 12.81
C PHE A 470 6.26 -21.89 14.20
N ARG A 471 7.44 -21.27 14.27
CA ARG A 471 8.17 -21.08 15.52
C ARG A 471 8.60 -19.62 15.64
N PHE A 472 8.68 -19.14 16.86
CA PHE A 472 9.11 -17.79 17.18
C PHE A 472 10.52 -17.85 17.76
N GLU A 473 11.46 -17.16 17.13
CA GLU A 473 12.84 -17.04 17.55
C GLU A 473 13.20 -15.57 17.73
N ARG A 474 14.20 -15.26 18.57
CA ARG A 474 14.73 -13.89 18.72
C ARG A 474 13.63 -12.86 19.06
N GLU A 475 12.88 -13.15 20.14
CA GLU A 475 11.80 -12.28 20.63
C GLU A 475 12.30 -10.86 20.91
N GLY A 476 11.53 -9.87 20.46
CA GLY A 476 11.89 -8.45 20.56
C GLY A 476 13.01 -7.96 19.63
N GLU A 477 13.56 -8.80 18.74
CA GLU A 477 14.68 -8.40 17.86
C GLU A 477 14.27 -7.88 16.48
N ILE A 478 12.99 -8.04 16.09
CA ILE A 478 12.48 -7.64 14.76
C ILE A 478 11.54 -6.45 14.90
N VAL A 479 11.75 -5.41 14.09
CA VAL A 479 10.79 -4.31 13.91
C VAL A 479 10.09 -4.41 12.56
N ARG A 480 8.75 -4.45 12.57
CA ARG A 480 7.91 -4.43 11.36
C ARG A 480 7.59 -3.00 10.97
N CYS A 481 7.93 -2.62 9.72
CA CYS A 481 7.61 -1.31 9.17
C CYS A 481 6.10 -0.99 9.29
N PRO A 482 5.69 0.12 9.94
CA PRO A 482 4.28 0.38 10.24
C PRO A 482 3.39 0.52 9.01
N TRP A 483 3.95 0.90 7.85
CA TRP A 483 3.20 1.05 6.60
C TRP A 483 3.05 -0.25 5.82
N HIS A 484 4.10 -1.10 5.76
CA HIS A 484 4.19 -2.20 4.79
C HIS A 484 4.60 -3.55 5.38
N GLN A 485 4.77 -3.63 6.70
CA GLN A 485 5.12 -4.83 7.47
C GLN A 485 6.44 -5.51 7.04
N TRP A 486 7.28 -4.84 6.25
CA TRP A 486 8.64 -5.31 5.97
C TRP A 486 9.41 -5.40 7.28
N GLU A 487 9.95 -6.59 7.53
CA GLU A 487 10.62 -6.96 8.78
C GLU A 487 12.09 -6.56 8.72
N PHE A 488 12.55 -5.81 9.72
CA PHE A 488 13.94 -5.42 9.88
C PHE A 488 14.50 -5.93 11.20
N ASP A 489 15.67 -6.53 11.15
CA ASP A 489 16.46 -6.92 12.31
C ASP A 489 17.00 -5.65 13.01
N ILE A 490 16.68 -5.47 14.30
CA ILE A 490 16.95 -4.24 15.04
C ILE A 490 18.46 -4.05 15.29
N LYS A 491 19.21 -5.15 15.44
CA LYS A 491 20.64 -5.12 15.74
C LYS A 491 21.48 -4.69 14.52
N THR A 492 21.06 -5.09 13.33
CA THR A 492 21.79 -4.84 12.07
C THR A 492 21.18 -3.73 11.21
N GLY A 493 19.88 -3.47 11.35
CA GLY A 493 19.10 -2.60 10.47
C GLY A 493 18.72 -3.23 9.12
N CYS A 494 19.06 -4.50 8.88
CA CYS A 494 18.83 -5.22 7.63
C CYS A 494 17.41 -5.82 7.56
N MET A 495 16.83 -5.86 6.36
CA MET A 495 15.57 -6.57 6.12
C MET A 495 15.79 -8.08 6.26
N VAL A 496 14.90 -8.78 6.96
CA VAL A 496 15.05 -10.21 7.34
C VAL A 496 15.25 -11.12 6.13
N VAL A 497 14.55 -10.85 5.01
CA VAL A 497 14.58 -11.68 3.79
C VAL A 497 15.48 -11.15 2.66
N ASP A 498 15.96 -9.90 2.73
CA ASP A 498 16.98 -9.37 1.81
C ASP A 498 17.88 -8.35 2.52
N GLY A 499 19.00 -8.82 3.06
CA GLY A 499 19.97 -7.99 3.77
C GLY A 499 20.63 -6.86 2.96
N LYS A 500 20.34 -6.72 1.65
CA LYS A 500 20.71 -5.53 0.86
C LYS A 500 19.83 -4.33 1.16
N VAL A 501 18.57 -4.56 1.54
CA VAL A 501 17.64 -3.51 1.98
C VAL A 501 17.88 -3.28 3.46
N ARG A 502 18.38 -2.10 3.85
CA ARG A 502 18.70 -1.79 5.26
C ARG A 502 18.49 -0.32 5.62
N THR A 503 18.04 -0.07 6.84
CA THR A 503 18.16 1.26 7.46
C THR A 503 19.59 1.47 7.97
N LYS A 504 19.92 2.70 8.35
CA LYS A 504 21.22 3.03 8.96
C LYS A 504 21.15 2.71 10.47
N SER A 505 21.99 1.79 10.91
CA SER A 505 22.31 1.60 12.33
C SER A 505 23.41 2.57 12.79
N TYR A 506 23.37 2.91 14.08
CA TYR A 506 24.36 3.74 14.77
C TYR A 506 24.99 2.97 15.93
N GLU A 507 26.25 3.28 16.22
CA GLU A 507 26.94 2.79 17.41
C GLU A 507 26.37 3.49 18.65
N VAL A 508 26.27 2.75 19.75
CA VAL A 508 25.68 3.19 21.02
C VAL A 508 26.59 2.78 22.17
N THR A 509 26.85 3.70 23.10
CA THR A 509 27.53 3.41 24.37
C THR A 509 26.66 3.86 25.54
N VAL A 510 26.90 3.30 26.73
CA VAL A 510 26.36 3.82 27.99
C VAL A 510 27.51 4.49 28.73
N GLU A 511 27.33 5.75 29.13
CA GLU A 511 28.34 6.55 29.83
C GLU A 511 27.76 7.11 31.13
N LYS A 512 28.50 6.95 32.23
CA LYS A 512 28.16 7.47 33.56
C LYS A 512 28.74 8.88 33.71
N PHE A 513 27.91 9.86 34.06
CA PHE A 513 28.37 11.24 34.25
C PHE A 513 28.35 11.61 35.74
N GLY A 514 29.54 11.79 36.33
CA GLY A 514 29.69 12.12 37.74
C GLY A 514 29.74 13.62 38.02
N VAL A 515 28.59 14.28 38.17
CA VAL A 515 28.50 15.61 38.80
C VAL A 515 27.24 15.67 39.69
N SER A 516 27.42 15.47 41.00
CA SER A 516 26.40 15.52 42.08
C SER A 516 25.24 14.50 42.04
N VAL A 517 24.88 13.91 40.90
CA VAL A 517 23.98 12.75 40.81
C VAL A 517 24.62 11.72 39.88
N GLU A 518 24.67 10.46 40.31
CA GLU A 518 25.16 9.36 39.48
C GLU A 518 24.05 8.89 38.52
N GLU A 519 24.04 9.40 37.30
CA GLU A 519 23.12 8.98 36.23
C GLU A 519 23.87 8.37 35.04
N ASP A 520 23.37 7.23 34.57
CA ASP A 520 23.85 6.57 33.34
C ASP A 520 23.05 7.06 32.12
N TYR A 521 23.77 7.47 31.07
CA TYR A 521 23.20 8.01 29.84
C TYR A 521 23.52 7.12 28.64
N VAL A 522 22.53 6.94 27.77
CA VAL A 522 22.70 6.29 26.46
C VAL A 522 23.21 7.33 25.46
N MET A 523 24.34 7.02 24.82
CA MET A 523 25.08 7.89 23.92
C MET A 523 25.04 7.34 22.49
N ILE A 524 24.68 8.17 21.51
CA ILE A 524 24.68 7.79 20.07
C ILE A 524 25.89 8.43 19.38
N HIS A 525 26.54 7.65 18.51
CA HIS A 525 27.69 8.06 17.69
C HIS A 525 27.24 8.27 16.22
N LEU A 526 27.47 9.46 15.65
CA LEU A 526 26.86 9.94 14.38
C LEU A 526 27.79 10.13 13.18
#